data_AF-A0A972WDC9-F1
#
_entry.id   AF-A0A972WDC9-F1
#
_cell.length_a   1.000
_cell.length_b   1.000
_cell.length_c   1.000
_cell.angle_alpha   90.00
_cell.angle_beta   90.00
_cell.angle_gamma   90.00
#
_symmetry.space_group_name_H-M   'P 1'
#
loop_
_entity.id
_entity.type
_entity.pdbx_description
1 polymer ?
#
loop_
_entity_poly.entity_id
_entity_poly.type
_entity_poly.pdbx_seq_one_letter_code
_entity_poly.pdbx_strand_id
1 'polypeptide(L)'
;MTESTQEEKASLPNVFIVDNDSGSRDSLKWLVETVGLRAVTFSSAGDFLTHHDKNAPGCVIVDLRMPGMSGIDMVEAMRAEGNVLPVIFISAYANVPTAVHAIKIGAVDFLEKPYDDQILLDRVRDCLSRDAENRRQFAALEELRASANTLSNRERQVLKLLVSGDSNKEVARTLEISPKTVEKHRANIMNKMAAKNYQDLIRKADLIEWPMGEIPHNSGETSH
;
A
#
# COMPACT_ATOMS: atom_id res chain seq x y z
N MET A 1 25.30 -0.55 23.98
CA MET A 1 25.31 -1.86 23.32
C MET A 1 23.87 -2.17 22.97
N THR A 2 23.59 -2.02 21.67
CA THR A 2 22.41 -2.47 20.94
C THR A 2 22.14 -3.96 21.22
N GLU A 3 20.95 -4.54 21.12
CA GLU A 3 19.93 -4.42 20.08
C GLU A 3 18.73 -5.31 20.50
N SER A 4 17.57 -5.09 19.84
CA SER A 4 16.47 -6.03 19.57
C SER A 4 15.65 -6.58 20.76
N THR A 5 14.31 -6.44 20.83
CA THR A 5 13.27 -6.49 19.78
C THR A 5 12.11 -5.55 20.12
N GLN A 6 11.86 -4.53 19.28
CA GLN A 6 10.51 -3.99 19.13
C GLN A 6 9.75 -4.96 18.24
N GLU A 7 9.04 -5.91 18.85
CA GLU A 7 7.89 -6.53 18.18
C GLU A 7 6.92 -5.39 17.86
N GLU A 8 6.82 -5.09 16.57
CA GLU A 8 5.79 -4.25 15.99
C GLU A 8 4.45 -4.77 16.51
N LYS A 9 3.88 -4.10 17.52
CA LYS A 9 2.53 -4.39 18.01
C LYS A 9 1.61 -4.20 16.81
N ALA A 10 1.26 -5.28 16.11
CA ALA A 10 0.25 -5.26 15.09
C ALA A 10 -1.00 -4.66 15.74
N SER A 11 -1.31 -3.41 15.40
CA SER A 11 -2.50 -2.76 15.90
C SER A 11 -3.67 -3.57 15.38
N LEU A 12 -4.53 -4.05 16.29
CA LEU A 12 -5.70 -4.81 15.91
C LEU A 12 -6.51 -3.98 14.90
N PRO A 13 -6.97 -4.59 13.80
CA PRO A 13 -7.70 -3.87 12.78
C PRO A 13 -9.00 -3.29 13.36
N ASN A 14 -9.33 -2.08 12.92
CA ASN A 14 -10.58 -1.41 13.27
C ASN A 14 -11.63 -1.64 12.19
N VAL A 15 -12.88 -1.76 12.59
CA VAL A 15 -14.03 -1.57 11.71
C VAL A 15 -14.59 -0.18 11.98
N PHE A 16 -14.36 0.73 11.05
CA PHE A 16 -14.85 2.10 11.13
C PHE A 16 -16.28 2.13 10.57
N ILE A 17 -17.25 2.52 11.38
CA ILE A 17 -18.66 2.59 10.99
C ILE A 17 -19.06 4.06 10.88
N VAL A 18 -19.47 4.49 9.69
CA VAL A 18 -19.84 5.87 9.39
C VAL A 18 -21.30 5.89 8.91
N ASP A 19 -22.20 6.34 9.78
CA ASP A 19 -23.65 6.37 9.51
C ASP A 19 -24.26 7.50 10.36
N ASN A 20 -25.19 8.28 9.82
CA ASN A 20 -25.84 9.35 10.60
C ASN A 20 -26.89 8.83 11.58
N ASP A 21 -27.45 7.64 11.36
CA ASP A 21 -28.42 7.02 12.25
C ASP A 21 -27.75 6.32 13.44
N SER A 22 -28.09 6.75 14.66
CA SER A 22 -27.48 6.19 15.88
C SER A 22 -27.85 4.74 16.13
N GLY A 23 -29.09 4.35 15.80
CA GLY A 23 -29.54 2.97 15.99
C GLY A 23 -28.80 1.99 15.09
N SER A 24 -28.59 2.36 13.82
CA SER A 24 -27.77 1.66 12.84
C SER A 24 -26.32 1.54 13.32
N ARG A 25 -25.71 2.64 13.78
CA ARG A 25 -24.34 2.61 14.33
C ARG A 25 -24.20 1.67 15.52
N ASP A 26 -25.12 1.75 16.49
CA ASP A 26 -25.06 0.92 17.69
C ASP A 26 -25.28 -0.57 17.36
N SER A 27 -26.18 -0.87 16.44
CA SER A 27 -26.46 -2.24 15.97
C SER A 27 -25.26 -2.83 15.23
N LEU A 28 -24.67 -2.08 14.30
CA LEU A 28 -23.47 -2.48 13.56
C LEU A 28 -22.28 -2.67 14.49
N LYS A 29 -22.07 -1.74 15.42
CA LYS A 29 -21.02 -1.81 16.42
C LYS A 29 -21.16 -3.10 17.23
N TRP A 30 -22.35 -3.35 17.76
CA TRP A 30 -22.63 -4.54 18.54
C TRP A 30 -22.36 -5.82 17.72
N LEU A 31 -22.87 -5.91 16.49
CA LEU A 31 -22.67 -7.05 15.59
C LEU A 31 -21.17 -7.33 15.36
N VAL A 32 -20.40 -6.30 15.03
CA VAL A 32 -18.95 -6.42 14.81
C VAL A 32 -18.23 -6.87 16.08
N GLU A 33 -18.61 -6.33 17.25
CA GLU A 33 -18.01 -6.69 18.53
C GLU A 33 -18.36 -8.14 18.94
N THR A 34 -19.49 -8.70 18.50
CA THR A 34 -19.84 -10.11 18.79
C THR A 34 -18.85 -11.12 18.23
N VAL A 35 -18.15 -10.78 17.14
CA VAL A 35 -17.11 -11.62 16.53
C VAL A 35 -15.69 -11.23 16.97
N GLY A 36 -15.57 -10.41 18.02
CA GLY A 36 -14.29 -10.00 18.61
C GLY A 36 -13.51 -8.96 17.81
N LEU A 37 -14.13 -8.32 16.83
CA LEU A 37 -13.52 -7.21 16.09
C LEU A 37 -13.73 -5.89 16.85
N ARG A 38 -12.78 -4.96 16.70
CA ARG A 38 -12.89 -3.62 17.28
C ARG A 38 -13.72 -2.73 16.35
N ALA A 39 -14.76 -2.10 16.88
CA ALA A 39 -15.58 -1.15 16.15
C ALA A 39 -15.36 0.29 16.63
N VAL A 40 -15.25 1.23 15.69
CA VAL A 40 -15.12 2.68 15.95
C VAL A 40 -16.17 3.39 15.12
N THR A 41 -17.01 4.22 15.74
CA THR A 41 -18.20 4.78 15.11
C THR A 41 -18.09 6.29 14.89
N PHE A 42 -18.59 6.79 13.76
CA PHE A 42 -18.67 8.21 13.41
C PHE A 42 -20.07 8.56 12.92
N SER A 43 -20.59 9.71 13.36
CA SER A 43 -21.91 10.22 12.98
C SER A 43 -21.97 10.89 11.62
N SER A 44 -20.83 11.22 11.04
CA SER A 44 -20.74 11.90 9.75
C SER A 44 -19.43 11.60 9.03
N ALA A 45 -19.43 11.77 7.71
CA ALA A 45 -18.22 11.70 6.90
C ALA A 45 -17.15 12.72 7.33
N GLY A 46 -17.56 13.94 7.70
CA GLY A 46 -16.63 14.97 8.18
C GLY A 46 -15.93 14.58 9.48
N ASP A 47 -16.68 13.99 10.42
CA ASP A 47 -16.10 13.48 11.68
C ASP A 47 -15.07 12.38 11.40
N PHE A 48 -15.39 11.45 10.50
CA PHE A 48 -14.48 10.40 10.09
C PHE A 48 -13.21 10.98 9.46
N LEU A 49 -13.33 11.80 8.42
CA LEU A 49 -12.19 12.38 7.69
C LEU A 49 -11.26 13.19 8.61
N THR A 50 -11.81 13.85 9.63
CA THR A 50 -11.04 14.69 10.56
C THR A 50 -10.31 13.87 11.63
N HIS A 51 -10.93 12.81 12.15
CA HIS A 51 -10.47 12.18 13.40
C HIS A 51 -9.89 10.76 13.23
N HIS A 52 -10.13 10.09 12.10
CA HIS A 52 -9.56 8.76 11.90
C HIS A 52 -8.05 8.84 11.65
N ASP A 53 -7.31 7.85 12.19
CA ASP A 53 -5.91 7.66 11.85
C ASP A 53 -5.80 6.98 10.48
N LYS A 54 -5.27 7.69 9.49
CA LYS A 54 -5.07 7.21 8.12
C LYS A 54 -4.14 6.00 8.05
N ASN A 55 -3.26 5.83 9.04
CA ASN A 55 -2.32 4.72 9.12
C ASN A 55 -2.87 3.54 9.91
N ALA A 56 -4.03 3.65 10.55
CA ALA A 56 -4.59 2.55 11.32
C ALA A 56 -5.18 1.47 10.39
N PRO A 57 -4.85 0.18 10.61
CA PRO A 57 -5.44 -0.91 9.83
C PRO A 57 -6.93 -1.01 10.07
N GLY A 58 -7.67 -1.39 9.03
CA GLY A 58 -9.10 -1.53 9.17
C GLY A 58 -9.92 -1.68 7.90
N CYS A 59 -11.22 -1.65 8.12
CA CYS A 59 -12.26 -1.66 7.10
C CYS A 59 -13.24 -0.52 7.41
N VAL A 60 -13.76 0.14 6.38
CA VAL A 60 -14.80 1.15 6.53
C VAL A 60 -16.15 0.57 6.11
N ILE A 61 -17.16 0.69 6.95
CA ILE A 61 -18.57 0.51 6.63
C ILE A 61 -19.20 1.89 6.60
N VAL A 62 -19.79 2.30 5.48
CA VAL A 62 -20.33 3.67 5.33
C VAL A 62 -21.73 3.68 4.74
N ASP A 63 -22.62 4.50 5.30
CA ASP A 63 -23.91 4.82 4.68
C ASP A 63 -23.70 5.72 3.47
N LEU A 64 -24.34 5.37 2.34
CA LEU A 64 -24.32 6.20 1.15
C LEU A 64 -24.95 7.58 1.40
N ARG A 65 -26.05 7.65 2.14
CA ARG A 65 -26.82 8.89 2.33
C ARG A 65 -26.65 9.43 3.74
N MET A 66 -25.77 10.40 3.89
CA MET A 66 -25.60 11.16 5.12
C MET A 66 -25.83 12.65 4.87
N PRO A 67 -26.34 13.41 5.86
CA PRO A 67 -26.41 14.87 5.77
C PRO A 67 -25.02 15.48 5.55
N GLY A 68 -24.97 16.50 4.69
CA GLY A 68 -23.72 17.17 4.32
C GLY A 68 -22.98 16.42 3.21
N MET A 69 -22.09 15.50 3.58
CA MET A 69 -21.24 14.76 2.64
C MET A 69 -21.74 13.32 2.50
N SER A 70 -21.93 12.87 1.26
CA SER A 70 -22.34 11.49 0.99
C SER A 70 -21.22 10.50 1.27
N GLY A 71 -21.57 9.21 1.45
CA GLY A 71 -20.57 8.17 1.59
C GLY A 71 -19.65 8.06 0.37
N ILE A 72 -20.15 8.31 -0.84
CA ILE A 72 -19.35 8.31 -2.07
C ILE A 72 -18.32 9.43 -2.02
N ASP A 73 -18.76 10.67 -1.75
CA ASP A 73 -17.87 11.83 -1.68
C ASP A 73 -16.80 11.64 -0.59
N MET A 74 -17.16 11.01 0.52
CA MET A 74 -16.22 10.66 1.59
C MET A 74 -15.12 9.73 1.08
N VAL A 75 -15.48 8.68 0.34
CA VAL A 75 -14.50 7.72 -0.21
C VAL A 75 -13.63 8.38 -1.26
N GLU A 76 -14.19 9.21 -2.14
CA GLU A 76 -13.39 9.96 -3.11
C GLU A 76 -12.39 10.90 -2.42
N ALA A 77 -12.81 11.60 -1.36
CA ALA A 77 -11.94 12.44 -0.55
C ALA A 77 -10.82 11.61 0.14
N MET A 78 -11.15 10.45 0.73
CA MET A 78 -10.15 9.54 1.30
C MET A 78 -9.08 9.16 0.26
N ARG A 79 -9.52 8.76 -0.94
CA ARG A 79 -8.62 8.32 -2.01
C ARG A 79 -7.74 9.46 -2.52
N ALA A 80 -8.28 10.67 -2.65
CA ALA A 80 -7.53 11.86 -3.05
C ALA A 80 -6.38 12.18 -2.07
N GLU A 81 -6.54 11.83 -0.80
CA GLU A 81 -5.51 11.97 0.24
C GLU A 81 -4.59 10.75 0.37
N GLY A 82 -4.70 9.77 -0.52
CA GLY A 82 -3.90 8.54 -0.50
C GLY A 82 -4.33 7.54 0.58
N ASN A 83 -5.47 7.74 1.25
CA ASN A 83 -6.00 6.73 2.16
C ASN A 83 -6.58 5.57 1.35
N VAL A 84 -5.96 4.41 1.52
CA VAL A 84 -6.29 3.20 0.76
C VAL A 84 -7.22 2.21 1.47
N LEU A 85 -7.79 2.58 2.63
CA LEU A 85 -8.67 1.69 3.39
C LEU A 85 -9.78 1.10 2.49
N PRO A 86 -10.03 -0.21 2.56
CA PRO A 86 -11.12 -0.85 1.85
C PRO A 86 -12.46 -0.46 2.48
N VAL A 87 -13.49 -0.36 1.63
CA VAL A 87 -14.80 0.21 2.01
C VAL A 87 -15.94 -0.72 1.60
N ILE A 88 -16.91 -0.89 2.49
CA ILE A 88 -18.21 -1.52 2.23
C ILE A 88 -19.27 -0.44 2.33
N PHE A 89 -20.08 -0.28 1.29
CA PHE A 89 -21.22 0.61 1.34
C PHE A 89 -22.45 -0.10 1.88
N ILE A 90 -23.22 0.59 2.70
CA ILE A 90 -24.56 0.18 3.12
C ILE A 90 -25.57 1.25 2.73
N SER A 91 -26.78 0.87 2.30
CA SER A 91 -27.82 1.86 2.00
C SER A 91 -29.23 1.30 2.08
N ALA A 92 -30.16 2.05 2.67
CA ALA A 92 -31.59 1.77 2.62
C ALA A 92 -32.27 2.19 1.31
N TYR A 93 -31.54 2.88 0.42
CA TYR A 93 -32.05 3.37 -0.87
C TYR A 93 -31.12 2.94 -1.99
N ALA A 94 -30.76 1.66 -1.98
CA ALA A 94 -29.94 1.06 -3.00
C ALA A 94 -30.61 1.15 -4.38
N ASN A 95 -29.83 1.49 -5.38
CA ASN A 95 -30.22 1.34 -6.77
C ASN A 95 -29.01 0.90 -7.59
N VAL A 96 -29.29 0.30 -8.76
CA VAL A 96 -28.24 -0.24 -9.64
C VAL A 96 -27.21 0.82 -10.02
N PRO A 97 -27.56 2.06 -10.42
CA PRO A 97 -26.57 3.09 -10.71
C PRO A 97 -25.62 3.40 -9.54
N THR A 98 -26.14 3.57 -8.32
CA THR A 98 -25.30 3.87 -7.15
C THR A 98 -24.41 2.70 -6.76
N ALA A 99 -24.91 1.47 -6.83
CA ALA A 99 -24.13 0.28 -6.54
C ALA A 99 -22.99 0.09 -7.55
N VAL A 100 -23.28 0.25 -8.85
CA VAL A 100 -22.26 0.18 -9.91
C VAL A 100 -21.20 1.27 -9.71
N HIS A 101 -21.60 2.49 -9.34
CA HIS A 101 -20.66 3.57 -9.08
C HIS A 101 -19.77 3.27 -7.86
N ALA A 102 -20.33 2.78 -6.76
CA ALA A 102 -19.58 2.35 -5.58
C ALA A 102 -18.49 1.31 -5.91
N ILE A 103 -18.83 0.31 -6.73
CA ILE A 103 -17.85 -0.69 -7.18
C ILE A 103 -16.76 -0.06 -8.07
N LYS A 104 -17.14 0.87 -8.96
CA LYS A 104 -16.19 1.57 -9.84
C LYS A 104 -15.16 2.42 -9.08
N ILE A 105 -15.53 3.00 -7.94
CA ILE A 105 -14.60 3.75 -7.08
C ILE A 105 -13.81 2.84 -6.12
N GLY A 106 -13.86 1.52 -6.32
CA GLY A 106 -13.03 0.55 -5.62
C GLY A 106 -13.60 0.07 -4.28
N ALA A 107 -14.92 0.15 -4.07
CA ALA A 107 -15.55 -0.51 -2.93
C ALA A 107 -15.32 -2.02 -2.96
N VAL A 108 -15.22 -2.62 -1.78
CA VAL A 108 -15.17 -4.08 -1.60
C VAL A 108 -16.52 -4.69 -1.93
N ASP A 109 -17.59 -4.08 -1.43
CA ASP A 109 -18.95 -4.49 -1.70
C ASP A 109 -19.95 -3.35 -1.44
N PHE A 110 -21.19 -3.58 -1.86
CA PHE A 110 -22.34 -2.72 -1.62
C PHE A 110 -23.50 -3.57 -1.12
N LEU A 111 -24.05 -3.24 0.05
CA LEU A 111 -25.16 -3.97 0.68
C LEU A 111 -26.40 -3.08 0.85
N GLU A 112 -27.54 -3.58 0.40
CA GLU A 112 -28.84 -2.95 0.61
C GLU A 112 -29.36 -3.26 2.03
N LYS A 113 -29.90 -2.26 2.73
CA LYS A 113 -30.61 -2.45 4.01
C LYS A 113 -32.07 -2.86 3.71
N PRO A 114 -32.63 -3.90 4.37
CA PRO A 114 -31.99 -4.77 5.35
C PRO A 114 -31.06 -5.80 4.68
N TYR A 115 -29.92 -6.06 5.32
CA TYR A 115 -28.94 -7.06 4.90
C TYR A 115 -28.90 -8.23 5.89
N ASP A 116 -28.30 -9.33 5.46
CA ASP A 116 -27.99 -10.47 6.33
C ASP A 116 -26.70 -10.20 7.12
N ASP A 117 -26.75 -10.42 8.44
CA ASP A 117 -25.63 -10.16 9.35
C ASP A 117 -24.40 -11.00 9.01
N GLN A 118 -24.58 -12.26 8.61
CA GLN A 118 -23.47 -13.15 8.25
C GLN A 118 -22.82 -12.69 6.94
N ILE A 119 -23.62 -12.26 5.96
CA ILE A 119 -23.10 -11.66 4.72
C ILE A 119 -22.26 -10.42 5.03
N LEU A 120 -22.74 -9.51 5.87
CA LEU A 120 -21.97 -8.32 6.25
C LEU A 120 -20.65 -8.69 6.93
N LEU A 121 -20.67 -9.62 7.89
CA LEU A 121 -19.48 -10.06 8.61
C LEU A 121 -18.45 -10.72 7.69
N ASP A 122 -18.89 -11.50 6.71
CA ASP A 122 -18.00 -12.09 5.72
C ASP A 122 -17.37 -11.01 4.82
N ARG A 123 -18.13 -9.98 4.43
CA ARG A 123 -17.58 -8.82 3.72
C ARG A 123 -16.60 -8.02 4.55
N VAL A 124 -16.84 -7.85 5.84
CA VAL A 124 -15.88 -7.21 6.75
C VAL A 124 -14.57 -8.00 6.79
N ARG A 125 -14.62 -9.33 6.84
CA ARG A 125 -13.41 -10.17 6.81
C ARG A 125 -12.65 -10.06 5.48
N ASP A 126 -13.36 -10.06 4.36
CA ASP A 126 -12.78 -9.84 3.02
C ASP A 126 -12.10 -8.46 2.95
N CYS A 127 -12.78 -7.44 3.46
CA CYS A 127 -12.31 -6.07 3.54
C CYS A 127 -11.02 -5.96 4.38
N LEU A 128 -11.01 -6.52 5.58
CA LEU A 128 -9.82 -6.54 6.45
C LEU A 128 -8.64 -7.31 5.82
N SER A 129 -8.92 -8.40 5.11
CA SER A 129 -7.89 -9.18 4.41
C SER A 129 -7.25 -8.37 3.28
N ARG A 130 -8.04 -7.57 2.56
CA ARG A 130 -7.53 -6.65 1.52
C ARG A 130 -6.66 -5.54 2.12
N ASP A 131 -7.06 -4.95 3.26
CA ASP A 131 -6.24 -3.94 3.94
C ASP A 131 -4.89 -4.53 4.38
N ALA A 132 -4.91 -5.71 4.99
CA ALA A 132 -3.70 -6.40 5.41
C ALA A 132 -2.76 -6.68 4.23
N GLU A 133 -3.29 -7.13 3.09
CA GLU A 133 -2.49 -7.36 1.89
C GLU A 133 -1.90 -6.05 1.33
N ASN A 134 -2.71 -5.01 1.19
CA ASN A 134 -2.25 -3.70 0.71
C ASN A 134 -1.11 -3.16 1.58
N ARG A 135 -1.24 -3.28 2.90
CA ARG A 135 -0.21 -2.85 3.86
C ARG A 135 1.06 -3.68 3.76
N ARG A 136 0.96 -5.01 3.61
CA ARG A 136 2.12 -5.86 3.38
C ARG A 136 2.87 -5.47 2.11
N GLN A 137 2.15 -5.21 1.03
CA GLN A 137 2.74 -4.77 -0.25
C GLN A 137 3.42 -3.41 -0.11
N PHE A 138 2.76 -2.45 0.56
CA PHE A 138 3.34 -1.14 0.83
C PHE A 138 4.61 -1.23 1.69
N ALA A 139 4.56 -1.97 2.80
CA ALA A 139 5.71 -2.18 3.68
C ALA A 139 6.88 -2.85 2.93
N ALA A 140 6.60 -3.86 2.11
CA ALA A 140 7.63 -4.52 1.30
C ALA A 140 8.27 -3.58 0.27
N LEU A 141 7.49 -2.67 -0.32
CA LEU A 141 8.00 -1.65 -1.24
C LEU A 141 8.86 -0.61 -0.52
N GLU A 142 8.44 -0.16 0.66
CA GLU A 142 9.21 0.78 1.48
C GLU A 142 10.52 0.17 1.99
N GLU A 143 10.50 -1.09 2.44
CA GLU A 143 11.71 -1.84 2.80
C GLU A 143 12.66 -1.94 1.61
N LEU A 144 12.13 -2.26 0.42
CA LEU A 144 12.92 -2.33 -0.80
C LEU A 144 13.55 -0.98 -1.18
N ARG A 145 12.80 0.12 -1.06
CA ARG A 145 13.30 1.48 -1.26
C ARG A 145 14.40 1.82 -0.26
N ALA A 146 14.21 1.48 1.02
CA ALA A 146 15.20 1.68 2.06
C ALA A 146 16.49 0.89 1.77
N SER A 147 16.37 -0.39 1.41
CA SER A 147 17.50 -1.23 0.96
C SER A 147 18.24 -0.61 -0.22
N ALA A 148 17.51 -0.17 -1.25
CA ALA A 148 18.11 0.45 -2.42
C ALA A 148 18.82 1.77 -2.08
N ASN A 149 18.35 2.50 -1.06
CA ASN A 149 19.02 3.70 -0.57
C ASN A 149 20.40 3.44 0.06
N THR A 150 20.67 2.21 0.54
CA THR A 150 21.99 1.82 1.09
C THR A 150 23.06 1.54 0.02
N LEU A 151 22.67 1.50 -1.26
CA LEU A 151 23.61 1.31 -2.36
C LEU A 151 24.52 2.54 -2.50
N SER A 152 25.82 2.30 -2.59
CA SER A 152 26.81 3.34 -2.92
C SER A 152 26.61 3.84 -4.35
N ASN A 153 27.12 5.04 -4.66
CA ASN A 153 27.04 5.61 -6.02
C ASN A 153 27.58 4.64 -7.10
N ARG A 154 28.67 3.91 -6.80
CA ARG A 154 29.22 2.90 -7.71
C ARG A 154 28.32 1.68 -7.87
N GLU A 155 27.73 1.19 -6.79
CA GLU A 155 26.76 0.08 -6.85
C GLU A 155 25.50 0.48 -7.63
N ARG A 156 25.03 1.72 -7.50
CA ARG A 156 23.90 2.26 -8.28
C ARG A 156 24.20 2.30 -9.78
N GLN A 157 25.40 2.75 -10.17
CA GLN A 157 25.84 2.76 -11.57
C GLN A 157 25.90 1.33 -12.15
N VAL A 158 26.47 0.38 -11.39
CA VAL A 158 26.51 -1.03 -11.80
C VAL A 158 25.10 -1.60 -11.94
N LEU A 159 24.23 -1.37 -10.95
CA LEU A 159 22.84 -1.86 -10.99
C LEU A 159 22.09 -1.31 -12.21
N LYS A 160 22.25 -0.02 -12.54
CA LYS A 160 21.59 0.59 -13.69
C LYS A 160 21.93 -0.14 -15.00
N LEU A 161 23.20 -0.39 -15.25
CA LEU A 161 23.64 -1.07 -16.48
C LEU A 161 23.18 -2.54 -16.50
N LEU A 162 23.20 -3.21 -15.34
CA LEU A 162 22.69 -4.58 -15.23
C LEU A 162 21.18 -4.68 -15.52
N VAL A 163 20.39 -3.69 -15.11
CA VAL A 163 18.94 -3.64 -15.40
C VAL A 163 18.67 -3.35 -16.87
N SER A 164 19.54 -2.56 -17.52
CA SER A 164 19.50 -2.36 -18.98
C SER A 164 19.88 -3.60 -19.81
N GLY A 165 20.30 -4.69 -19.17
CA GLY A 165 20.67 -5.95 -19.83
C GLY A 165 22.15 -6.08 -20.18
N ASP A 166 23.01 -5.14 -19.75
CA ASP A 166 24.45 -5.21 -20.03
C ASP A 166 25.11 -6.40 -19.31
N SER A 167 25.99 -7.10 -20.01
CA SER A 167 26.80 -8.16 -19.42
C SER A 167 27.87 -7.60 -18.48
N ASN A 168 28.39 -8.41 -17.54
CA ASN A 168 29.48 -7.99 -16.65
C ASN A 168 30.69 -7.39 -17.40
N LYS A 169 30.97 -7.84 -18.63
CA LYS A 169 32.08 -7.32 -19.46
C LYS A 169 31.76 -5.94 -20.03
N GLU A 170 30.52 -5.69 -20.44
CA GLU A 170 30.06 -4.40 -20.93
C GLU A 170 30.02 -3.38 -19.79
N VAL A 171 29.46 -3.76 -18.63
CA VAL A 171 29.47 -2.92 -17.41
C VAL A 171 30.90 -2.53 -17.03
N ALA A 172 31.83 -3.48 -17.03
CA ALA A 172 33.24 -3.24 -16.73
C ALA A 172 33.88 -2.22 -17.68
N ARG A 173 33.58 -2.34 -18.98
CA ARG A 173 34.06 -1.40 -20.00
C ARG A 173 33.46 -0.01 -19.81
N THR A 174 32.15 0.08 -19.63
CA THR A 174 31.43 1.35 -19.49
C THR A 174 31.83 2.13 -18.23
N LEU A 175 32.08 1.43 -17.13
CA LEU A 175 32.46 2.06 -15.86
C LEU A 175 33.98 2.14 -15.63
N GLU A 176 34.79 1.68 -16.60
CA GLU A 176 36.26 1.66 -16.53
C GLU A 176 36.80 0.93 -15.28
N ILE A 177 36.21 -0.21 -14.95
CA ILE A 177 36.61 -1.06 -13.81
C ILE A 177 36.88 -2.50 -14.26
N SER A 178 37.55 -3.30 -13.43
CA SER A 178 37.80 -4.70 -13.77
C SER A 178 36.51 -5.54 -13.71
N PRO A 179 36.36 -6.60 -14.53
CA PRO A 179 35.23 -7.53 -14.42
C PRO A 179 35.08 -8.16 -13.03
N LYS A 180 36.20 -8.42 -12.34
CA LYS A 180 36.20 -8.90 -10.95
C LYS A 180 35.60 -7.87 -9.98
N THR A 181 35.81 -6.58 -10.23
CA THR A 181 35.22 -5.48 -9.45
C THR A 181 33.70 -5.42 -9.68
N VAL A 182 33.23 -5.62 -10.91
CA VAL A 182 31.79 -5.72 -11.22
C VAL A 182 31.14 -6.87 -10.47
N GLU A 183 31.77 -8.06 -10.45
CA GLU A 183 31.27 -9.22 -9.70
C GLU A 183 31.14 -8.93 -8.19
N LYS A 184 32.14 -8.23 -7.61
CA LYS A 184 32.09 -7.79 -6.21
C LYS A 184 30.94 -6.81 -5.96
N HIS A 185 30.76 -5.81 -6.82
CA HIS A 185 29.62 -4.89 -6.71
C HIS A 185 28.30 -5.62 -6.85
N ARG A 186 28.17 -6.56 -7.80
CA ARG A 186 26.95 -7.37 -7.97
C ARG A 186 26.62 -8.17 -6.71
N ALA A 187 27.62 -8.80 -6.09
CA ALA A 187 27.43 -9.53 -4.83
C ALA A 187 26.95 -8.60 -3.70
N ASN A 188 27.57 -7.42 -3.56
CA ASN A 188 27.13 -6.43 -2.58
C ASN A 188 25.70 -5.93 -2.84
N ILE A 189 25.36 -5.65 -4.10
CA ILE A 189 24.02 -5.18 -4.49
C ILE A 189 22.98 -6.25 -4.16
N MET A 190 23.22 -7.51 -4.53
CA MET A 190 22.29 -8.61 -4.21
C MET A 190 22.10 -8.74 -2.70
N ASN A 191 23.16 -8.64 -1.91
CA ASN A 191 23.07 -8.67 -0.45
C ASN A 191 22.26 -7.47 0.11
N LYS A 192 22.58 -6.25 -0.33
CA LYS A 192 21.92 -5.02 0.14
C LYS A 192 20.44 -4.94 -0.25
N MET A 193 20.09 -5.43 -1.44
CA MET A 193 18.71 -5.49 -1.93
C MET A 193 17.98 -6.79 -1.53
N ALA A 194 18.60 -7.62 -0.69
CA ALA A 194 18.10 -8.93 -0.28
C ALA A 194 17.56 -9.78 -1.46
N ALA A 195 18.24 -9.72 -2.61
CA ALA A 195 17.83 -10.40 -3.83
C ALA A 195 18.30 -11.86 -3.81
N LYS A 196 17.37 -12.79 -4.03
CA LYS A 196 17.65 -14.24 -3.96
C LYS A 196 18.49 -14.73 -5.14
N ASN A 197 18.36 -14.07 -6.28
CA ASN A 197 19.07 -14.36 -7.51
C ASN A 197 19.03 -13.12 -8.42
N TYR A 198 19.69 -13.21 -9.57
CA TYR A 198 19.76 -12.10 -10.52
C TYR A 198 18.37 -11.70 -11.06
N GLN A 199 17.48 -12.65 -11.36
CA GLN A 199 16.12 -12.30 -11.83
C GLN A 199 15.30 -11.57 -10.77
N ASP A 200 15.42 -11.98 -9.50
CA ASP A 200 14.78 -11.28 -8.38
C ASP A 200 15.36 -9.87 -8.20
N LEU A 201 16.67 -9.69 -8.42
CA LEU A 201 17.30 -8.36 -8.40
C LEU A 201 16.71 -7.45 -9.48
N ILE A 202 16.58 -7.92 -10.73
CA ILE A 202 16.00 -7.14 -11.83
C ILE A 202 14.54 -6.77 -11.50
N ARG A 203 13.72 -7.75 -11.12
CA ARG A 203 12.32 -7.52 -10.73
C ARG A 203 12.20 -6.48 -9.60
N LYS A 204 13.07 -6.56 -8.59
CA LYS A 204 13.10 -5.61 -7.48
C LYS A 204 13.51 -4.20 -7.94
N ALA A 205 14.48 -4.09 -8.84
CA ALA A 205 14.89 -2.80 -9.39
C ALA A 205 13.79 -2.15 -10.24
N ASP A 206 13.04 -2.95 -11.02
CA ASP A 206 11.89 -2.48 -11.80
C ASP A 206 10.76 -1.96 -10.90
N LEU A 207 10.47 -2.66 -9.79
CA LEU A 207 9.38 -2.31 -8.87
C LEU A 207 9.50 -0.95 -8.19
N ILE A 208 10.72 -0.45 -7.98
CA ILE A 208 10.95 0.85 -7.32
C ILE A 208 11.11 2.00 -8.31
N GLU A 209 10.80 1.77 -9.60
CA GLU A 209 10.97 2.75 -10.70
C GLU A 209 12.24 3.56 -10.53
N TRP A 210 13.37 2.86 -10.37
CA TRP A 210 14.62 3.50 -10.05
C TRP A 210 14.92 4.58 -11.10
N PRO A 211 15.12 5.85 -10.71
CA PRO A 211 15.23 6.92 -11.68
C PRO A 211 16.41 6.60 -12.60
N MET A 212 16.10 6.36 -13.87
CA MET A 212 17.08 6.16 -14.94
C MET A 212 17.79 7.48 -15.27
N GLY A 213 18.12 8.31 -14.29
CA GLY A 213 18.87 9.55 -14.47
C GLY A 213 20.22 9.27 -15.13
N GLU A 214 20.57 10.09 -16.13
CA GLU A 214 21.66 9.87 -17.11
C GLU A 214 22.96 9.35 -16.49
N ILE A 215 23.58 8.39 -17.18
CA ILE A 215 24.93 7.93 -16.85
C ILE A 215 25.85 9.12 -17.19
N PRO A 216 26.62 9.68 -16.25
CA PRO A 216 27.61 10.68 -16.60
C PRO A 216 28.62 10.01 -17.54
N HIS A 217 28.61 10.38 -18.81
CA HIS A 217 29.69 10.04 -19.72
C HIS A 217 30.93 10.77 -19.22
N ASN A 218 31.93 10.03 -18.74
CA ASN A 218 33.25 10.58 -18.51
C ASN A 218 33.86 10.87 -19.89
N SER A 219 33.66 12.08 -20.43
CA SER A 219 34.38 12.55 -21.61
C SER A 219 35.82 12.86 -21.21
N GLY A 220 36.61 11.80 -20.99
CA GLY A 220 38.05 11.86 -20.97
C GLY A 220 38.58 11.90 -22.41
N GLU A 221 38.32 12.99 -23.13
CA GLU A 221 39.07 13.30 -24.35
C GLU A 221 40.41 13.92 -23.93
N THR A 222 41.42 13.05 -23.88
CA THR A 222 42.81 13.45 -24.13
C THR A 222 42.93 14.03 -25.54
N SER A 223 43.38 15.28 -25.65
CA SER A 223 44.01 15.86 -26.84
C SER A 223 44.91 16.99 -26.31
N HIS A 224 46.20 16.71 -26.12
CA HIS A 224 47.30 17.20 -26.96
C HIS A 224 47.42 18.72 -26.97
#